data_AF-A0A817QEV6-F1
#
_entry.id   AF-A0A817QEV6-F1
#
_cell.length_a   1.000
_cell.length_b   1.000
_cell.length_c   1.000
_cell.angle_alpha   90.00
_cell.angle_beta   90.00
_cell.angle_gamma   90.00
#
_symmetry.space_group_name_H-M   'P 1'
#
loop_
_entity.id
_entity.type
_entity.pdbx_description
1 polymer ?
#
loop_
_entity_poly.entity_id
_entity_poly.type
_entity_poly.pdbx_seq_one_letter_code
_entity_poly.pdbx_strand_id
1 'polypeptide(L)'
;MERTTLVANTSNMPFAAHITLSKYFRDVGYNIAMMADSTSRWPDALHEISGRLAEMPAGTRLVSFYECAGRVRCLDNPEHKKLAQRKHFPSVNWLISYSKYTRVLDDYYDKNFLEFVPLRAKCKEILQKEDPSDIVQLVGKASLVETDKITLEVSRMIKDDFLQQNGYSSYDKYCPF
;
A
#
# COMPACT_ATOMS: atom_id res chain seq x y z
N MET A 1 19.52 9.79 -11.21
CA MET A 1 19.01 8.67 -10.38
C MET A 1 19.61 8.67 -8.96
N GLU A 2 20.14 9.80 -8.49
CA GLU A 2 21.08 9.99 -7.37
C GLU A 2 20.55 9.62 -5.98
N ARG A 3 19.32 9.10 -5.91
CA ARG A 3 18.50 9.02 -4.70
C ARG A 3 17.80 7.68 -4.50
N THR A 4 18.09 6.66 -5.32
CA THR A 4 17.69 5.27 -5.07
C THR A 4 18.88 4.35 -5.33
N THR A 5 19.17 3.49 -4.35
CA THR A 5 19.98 2.29 -4.57
C THR A 5 19.06 1.15 -4.99
N LEU A 6 19.40 0.45 -6.07
CA LEU A 6 18.68 -0.73 -6.55
C LEU A 6 19.58 -1.95 -6.38
N VAL A 7 19.13 -2.95 -5.62
CA VAL A 7 19.87 -4.22 -5.47
C VAL A 7 19.21 -5.28 -6.34
N ALA A 8 19.85 -5.57 -7.47
CA ALA A 8 19.37 -6.58 -8.41
C ALA A 8 19.93 -7.96 -8.04
N ASN A 9 19.11 -8.81 -7.41
CA ASN A 9 19.42 -10.23 -7.24
C ASN A 9 18.65 -11.06 -8.27
N THR A 10 19.39 -11.78 -9.11
CA THR A 10 18.85 -12.67 -10.16
C THR A 10 18.68 -14.12 -9.69
N SER A 11 18.92 -14.43 -8.41
CA SER A 11 19.07 -15.79 -7.88
C SER A 11 18.42 -15.98 -6.50
N ASN A 12 18.34 -17.24 -6.04
CA ASN A 12 17.79 -17.62 -4.72
C ASN A 12 18.69 -17.24 -3.51
N MET A 13 19.67 -16.34 -3.67
CA MET A 13 20.68 -16.07 -2.63
C MET A 13 20.17 -15.32 -1.37
N PRO A 14 20.84 -15.50 -0.21
CA PRO A 14 20.32 -15.09 1.11
C PRO A 14 20.11 -13.58 1.29
N PHE A 15 19.13 -13.24 2.12
CA PHE A 15 18.44 -11.94 2.04
C PHE A 15 19.01 -10.80 2.92
N ALA A 16 19.95 -11.10 3.82
CA ALA A 16 20.30 -10.20 4.95
C ALA A 16 20.79 -8.79 4.55
N ALA A 17 21.45 -8.63 3.41
CA ALA A 17 22.03 -7.35 2.98
C ALA A 17 20.97 -6.26 2.68
N HIS A 18 19.78 -6.64 2.21
CA HIS A 18 18.79 -5.70 1.68
C HIS A 18 18.14 -4.82 2.74
N ILE A 19 17.92 -5.36 3.96
CA ILE A 19 17.37 -4.61 5.09
C ILE A 19 18.43 -3.63 5.63
N THR A 20 19.69 -4.05 5.70
CA THR A 20 20.78 -3.29 6.32
C THR A 20 21.01 -1.95 5.63
N LEU A 21 20.94 -1.90 4.30
CA LEU A 21 21.02 -0.63 3.56
C LEU A 21 19.85 0.31 3.88
N SER A 22 18.64 -0.24 4.05
CA SER A 22 17.46 0.54 4.45
C SER A 22 17.60 1.06 5.88
N LYS A 23 18.11 0.24 6.81
CA LYS A 23 18.44 0.68 8.17
C LYS A 23 19.47 1.80 8.16
N TYR A 24 20.56 1.67 7.39
CA TYR A 24 21.59 2.71 7.26
C TYR A 24 21.00 4.07 6.87
N PHE A 25 20.23 4.16 5.77
CA PHE A 25 19.65 5.44 5.36
C PHE A 25 18.59 5.98 6.35
N ARG A 26 17.82 5.11 7.01
CA ARG A 26 16.92 5.51 8.11
C ARG A 26 17.71 6.09 9.29
N ASP A 27 18.82 5.45 9.64
CA ASP A 27 19.64 5.77 10.80
C ASP A 27 20.47 7.04 10.59
N VAL A 28 20.75 7.36 9.32
CA VAL A 28 21.22 8.65 8.80
C VAL A 28 20.06 9.67 8.64
N GLY A 29 18.93 9.46 9.33
CA GLY A 29 17.83 10.42 9.48
C GLY A 29 16.71 10.37 8.42
N TYR A 30 16.77 9.51 7.41
CA TYR A 30 15.83 9.60 6.28
C TYR A 30 14.51 8.87 6.49
N ASN A 31 13.43 9.58 6.12
CA ASN A 31 12.14 8.98 5.81
C ASN A 31 12.24 8.21 4.48
N ILE A 32 12.89 7.04 4.51
CA ILE A 32 13.04 6.11 3.40
C ILE A 32 11.77 5.28 3.17
N ALA A 33 11.69 4.67 2.00
CA ALA A 33 10.74 3.59 1.71
C ALA A 33 11.48 2.46 1.00
N MET A 34 11.49 1.27 1.60
CA MET A 34 11.99 0.05 0.96
C MET A 34 10.88 -0.53 0.08
N MET A 35 11.21 -0.89 -1.16
CA MET A 35 10.34 -1.64 -2.07
C MET A 35 11.02 -2.98 -2.35
N ALA A 36 10.25 -4.07 -2.32
CA ALA A 36 10.77 -5.43 -2.35
C ALA A 36 9.94 -6.28 -3.32
N ASP A 37 10.53 -6.63 -4.46
CA ASP A 37 9.86 -7.39 -5.52
C ASP A 37 10.70 -8.63 -5.92
N SER A 38 10.25 -9.88 -5.74
CA SER A 38 9.04 -10.32 -5.04
C SER A 38 9.40 -10.90 -3.66
N THR A 39 8.57 -10.60 -2.66
CA THR A 39 8.68 -11.19 -1.31
C THR A 39 8.32 -12.69 -1.31
N SER A 40 7.52 -13.13 -2.28
CA SER A 40 7.02 -14.50 -2.43
C SER A 40 8.10 -15.56 -2.68
N ARG A 41 9.29 -15.17 -3.19
CA ARG A 41 10.41 -16.10 -3.43
C ARG A 41 11.24 -16.40 -2.18
N TRP A 42 11.07 -15.62 -1.11
CA TRP A 42 11.90 -15.75 0.09
C TRP A 42 11.54 -16.98 0.94
N PRO A 43 10.25 -17.37 1.10
CA PRO A 43 9.89 -18.66 1.67
C PRO A 43 10.57 -19.83 0.97
N ASP A 44 10.58 -19.85 -0.38
CA ASP A 44 11.18 -20.93 -1.17
C ASP A 44 12.70 -21.00 -0.97
N ALA A 45 13.40 -19.87 -1.07
CA ALA A 45 14.84 -19.77 -0.81
C ALA A 45 15.20 -20.13 0.65
N LEU A 46 14.39 -19.70 1.62
CA LEU A 46 14.57 -20.07 3.03
C LEU A 46 14.32 -21.55 3.26
N HIS A 47 13.34 -22.16 2.59
CA HIS A 47 13.05 -23.60 2.68
C HIS A 47 14.18 -24.43 2.05
N GLU A 48 14.71 -24.01 0.91
CA GLU A 48 15.89 -24.62 0.27
C GLU A 48 17.11 -24.62 1.22
N ILE A 49 17.37 -23.49 1.88
CA ILE A 49 18.45 -23.36 2.86
C ILE A 49 18.16 -24.20 4.13
N SER A 50 16.92 -24.19 4.62
CA SER A 50 16.49 -24.99 5.79
C SER A 50 16.71 -26.49 5.53
N GLY A 51 16.34 -26.98 4.34
CA GLY A 51 16.55 -28.35 3.91
C GLY A 51 18.03 -28.74 3.78
N ARG A 52 18.88 -27.84 3.28
CA ARG A 52 20.35 -28.03 3.24
C ARG A 52 20.98 -28.05 4.65
N LEU A 53 20.38 -27.38 5.64
CA LEU A 53 20.87 -27.30 7.02
C LEU A 53 20.19 -28.30 7.98
N ALA A 54 19.21 -29.07 7.51
CA ALA A 54 18.32 -29.91 8.33
C ALA A 54 17.57 -29.15 9.45
N GLU A 55 17.38 -27.84 9.30
CA GLU A 55 16.56 -27.02 10.21
C GLU A 55 15.06 -27.21 9.92
N MET A 56 14.22 -27.26 10.96
CA MET A 56 12.77 -27.18 10.79
C MET A 56 12.35 -25.78 10.31
N PRO A 57 11.48 -25.65 9.30
CA PRO A 57 11.17 -24.37 8.68
C PRO A 57 10.37 -23.45 9.62
N ALA A 58 10.98 -22.36 10.07
CA ALA A 58 10.39 -21.39 10.99
C ALA A 58 9.95 -20.09 10.28
N GLY A 59 8.66 -19.76 10.34
CA GLY A 59 8.08 -18.54 9.75
C GLY A 59 8.53 -17.21 10.40
N THR A 60 9.29 -17.28 11.50
CA THR A 60 9.80 -16.12 12.27
C THR A 60 10.62 -15.16 11.41
N ARG A 61 11.38 -15.67 10.43
CA ARG A 61 12.26 -14.86 9.56
C ARG A 61 11.50 -13.81 8.73
N LEU A 62 10.20 -14.01 8.44
CA LEU A 62 9.35 -13.00 7.79
C LEU A 62 8.84 -11.93 8.77
N VAL A 63 8.50 -12.33 10.00
CA VAL A 63 8.01 -11.39 11.03
C VAL A 63 9.09 -10.37 11.36
N SER A 64 10.31 -10.85 11.62
CA SER A 64 11.47 -9.98 11.91
C SER A 64 11.90 -9.11 10.72
N PHE A 65 11.55 -9.46 9.48
CA PHE A 65 11.71 -8.56 8.33
C PHE A 65 10.77 -7.35 8.44
N TYR A 66 9.48 -7.58 8.70
CA TYR A 66 8.50 -6.49 8.82
C TYR A 66 8.71 -5.64 10.08
N GLU A 67 9.11 -6.24 11.20
CA GLU A 67 9.45 -5.52 12.45
C GLU A 67 10.68 -4.59 12.31
N CYS A 68 11.52 -4.80 11.30
CA CYS A 68 12.61 -3.86 11.01
C CYS A 68 12.12 -2.52 10.43
N ALA A 69 10.86 -2.42 9.99
CA ALA A 69 10.27 -1.20 9.46
C ALA A 69 9.51 -0.42 10.55
N GLY A 70 9.92 0.82 10.79
CA GLY A 70 9.28 1.71 11.75
C GLY A 70 9.98 3.07 11.84
N ARG A 71 9.27 4.08 12.35
CA ARG A 71 9.85 5.41 12.62
C ARG A 71 10.56 5.39 13.96
N VAL A 72 11.87 5.60 13.94
CA VAL A 72 12.76 5.59 15.12
C VAL A 72 13.42 6.96 15.25
N ARG A 73 13.81 7.38 16.46
CA ARG A 73 14.74 8.50 16.63
C ARG A 73 16.16 7.98 16.41
N CYS A 74 16.82 8.48 15.38
CA CYS A 74 18.17 8.07 15.00
C CYS A 74 19.20 9.14 15.40
N LEU A 75 20.49 8.85 15.24
CA LEU A 75 21.61 9.72 15.61
C LEU A 75 22.26 10.32 14.34
N ASP A 76 21.79 11.51 13.95
CA ASP A 76 22.33 12.42 12.90
C ASP A 76 22.30 11.94 11.40
N ASN A 77 22.91 12.67 10.44
CA ASN A 77 22.35 12.95 9.07
C ASN A 77 23.46 13.17 7.96
N PRO A 78 23.31 13.13 6.58
CA PRO A 78 22.17 12.86 5.64
C PRO A 78 22.43 11.83 4.46
N GLU A 79 21.62 11.49 3.42
CA GLU A 79 20.74 12.23 2.44
C GLU A 79 19.67 11.35 1.64
N HIS A 80 19.05 11.84 0.53
CA HIS A 80 17.81 11.39 -0.19
C HIS A 80 17.80 10.00 -0.97
N LYS A 81 16.70 9.33 -1.47
CA LYS A 81 15.19 9.35 -1.46
C LYS A 81 14.45 9.14 -2.86
N LYS A 82 14.21 7.89 -3.32
CA LYS A 82 13.23 7.33 -4.36
C LYS A 82 13.45 7.47 -5.91
N LEU A 83 13.36 6.35 -6.68
CA LEU A 83 12.47 6.12 -7.88
C LEU A 83 12.41 4.67 -8.48
N ALA A 84 11.35 4.34 -9.26
CA ALA A 84 10.95 2.96 -9.68
C ALA A 84 10.13 2.90 -11.02
N GLN A 85 9.61 1.71 -11.40
CA GLN A 85 8.68 1.39 -12.53
C GLN A 85 8.27 -0.12 -12.43
N ARG A 86 7.22 -0.74 -13.04
CA ARG A 86 6.09 -0.42 -13.96
C ARG A 86 4.86 -1.34 -13.63
N LYS A 87 3.64 -1.24 -14.21
CA LYS A 87 2.71 -0.09 -14.33
C LYS A 87 1.26 -0.48 -14.77
N HIS A 88 0.48 -1.19 -13.95
CA HIS A 88 -1.00 -1.11 -14.00
C HIS A 88 -1.50 -0.88 -12.57
N PHE A 89 -1.79 0.39 -12.23
CA PHE A 89 -1.85 0.84 -10.84
C PHE A 89 -2.81 2.03 -10.65
N PRO A 90 -3.37 2.21 -9.44
CA PRO A 90 -3.25 1.31 -8.28
C PRO A 90 -4.44 0.34 -8.23
N SER A 91 -4.24 -0.95 -8.53
CA SER A 91 -5.28 -2.01 -8.49
C SER A 91 -5.64 -2.41 -7.06
N VAL A 92 -6.08 -1.45 -6.25
CA VAL A 92 -6.41 -1.62 -4.83
C VAL A 92 -7.87 -2.03 -4.71
N ASN A 93 -8.12 -3.27 -4.30
CA ASN A 93 -9.47 -3.71 -3.91
C ASN A 93 -9.88 -2.98 -2.62
N TRP A 94 -10.76 -1.98 -2.73
CA TRP A 94 -11.19 -1.12 -1.63
C TRP A 94 -12.08 -1.81 -0.58
N LEU A 95 -12.66 -2.97 -0.89
CA LEU A 95 -13.45 -3.78 0.06
C LEU A 95 -12.54 -4.61 0.98
N ILE A 96 -11.46 -5.18 0.42
CA ILE A 96 -10.52 -6.05 1.15
C ILE A 96 -9.39 -5.23 1.81
N SER A 97 -9.01 -4.07 1.24
CA SER A 97 -7.85 -3.29 1.70
C SER A 97 -8.14 -2.50 2.98
N TYR A 98 -7.50 -2.89 4.08
CA TYR A 98 -7.60 -2.23 5.39
C TYR A 98 -6.28 -1.56 5.81
N SER A 99 -6.38 -0.56 6.70
CA SER A 99 -5.21 0.05 7.35
C SER A 99 -5.43 0.17 8.86
N LYS A 100 -4.56 -0.48 9.64
CA LYS A 100 -4.56 -0.39 11.11
C LYS A 100 -4.12 0.98 11.62
N TYR A 101 -3.43 1.77 10.79
CA TYR A 101 -2.90 3.10 11.16
C TYR A 101 -3.95 4.21 11.16
N THR A 102 -5.17 3.96 10.67
CA THR A 102 -6.25 4.96 10.55
C THR A 102 -6.37 5.83 11.81
N ARG A 103 -6.59 5.21 12.99
CA ARG A 103 -6.74 5.90 14.28
C ARG A 103 -5.53 6.73 14.72
N VAL A 104 -4.33 6.39 14.26
CA VAL A 104 -3.08 7.09 14.59
C VAL A 104 -2.85 8.28 13.67
N LEU A 105 -3.47 8.28 12.49
CA LEU A 105 -3.39 9.36 11.50
C LEU A 105 -4.55 10.35 11.60
N ASP A 106 -5.69 9.95 12.19
CA ASP A 106 -6.82 10.86 12.45
C ASP A 106 -6.35 12.10 13.24
N ASP A 107 -5.51 11.89 14.26
CA ASP A 107 -4.82 12.92 15.04
C ASP A 107 -3.99 13.93 14.21
N TYR A 108 -3.53 13.54 13.03
CA TYR A 108 -2.83 14.43 12.08
C TYR A 108 -3.81 15.10 11.12
N TYR A 109 -4.81 14.37 10.63
CA TYR A 109 -5.80 14.91 9.71
C TYR A 109 -6.70 15.95 10.38
N ASP A 110 -7.17 15.72 11.61
CA ASP A 110 -8.01 16.68 12.35
C ASP A 110 -7.29 18.02 12.61
N LYS A 111 -5.94 18.02 12.61
CA LYS A 111 -5.12 19.25 12.81
C LYS A 111 -4.82 20.01 11.52
N ASN A 112 -4.95 19.39 10.33
CA ASN A 112 -4.54 19.98 9.05
C ASN A 112 -5.67 20.01 7.99
N PHE A 113 -6.62 19.09 8.07
CA PHE A 113 -7.63 18.75 7.07
C PHE A 113 -8.92 18.25 7.75
N LEU A 114 -9.58 19.12 8.52
CA LEU A 114 -10.75 18.83 9.38
C LEU A 114 -11.85 17.98 8.72
N GLU A 115 -12.11 18.17 7.42
CA GLU A 115 -13.17 17.46 6.70
C GLU A 115 -12.76 16.06 6.19
N PHE A 116 -11.46 15.73 6.17
CA PHE A 116 -10.98 14.49 5.58
C PHE A 116 -11.49 13.25 6.32
N VAL A 117 -11.49 13.25 7.66
CA VAL A 117 -11.93 12.11 8.48
C VAL A 117 -13.40 11.75 8.23
N PRO A 118 -14.38 12.69 8.27
CA PRO A 118 -15.77 12.39 7.95
C PRO A 118 -15.99 12.09 6.46
N LEU A 119 -15.35 12.80 5.52
CA LEU A 119 -15.48 12.51 4.08
C LEU A 119 -14.99 11.09 3.74
N ARG A 120 -13.82 10.69 4.26
CA ARG A 120 -13.27 9.34 4.13
C ARG A 120 -14.21 8.27 4.70
N ALA A 121 -14.89 8.55 5.82
CA ALA A 121 -15.88 7.64 6.39
C ALA A 121 -17.11 7.52 5.46
N LYS A 122 -17.61 8.64 4.93
CA LYS A 122 -18.77 8.66 4.04
C LYS A 122 -18.50 7.97 2.69
N CYS A 123 -17.34 8.19 2.07
CA CYS A 123 -16.96 7.49 0.84
C CYS A 123 -16.85 5.98 1.04
N LYS A 124 -16.35 5.52 2.20
CA LYS A 124 -16.35 4.08 2.53
C LYS A 124 -17.76 3.52 2.73
N GLU A 125 -18.64 4.25 3.41
CA GLU A 125 -20.05 3.86 3.56
C GLU A 125 -20.75 3.73 2.20
N ILE A 126 -20.50 4.64 1.26
CA ILE A 126 -21.06 4.62 -0.10
C ILE A 126 -20.52 3.41 -0.89
N LEU A 127 -19.20 3.21 -0.90
CA LEU A 127 -18.56 2.07 -1.60
C LEU A 127 -18.99 0.71 -1.04
N GLN A 128 -19.30 0.61 0.26
CA GLN A 128 -19.86 -0.59 0.89
C GLN A 128 -21.37 -0.76 0.64
N LYS A 129 -22.10 0.31 0.34
CA LYS A 129 -23.51 0.26 -0.05
C LYS A 129 -23.72 -0.05 -1.54
N GLU A 130 -22.65 -0.13 -2.32
CA GLU A 130 -22.69 -0.57 -3.73
C GLU A 130 -22.62 -2.11 -3.91
N ASP A 131 -22.55 -2.87 -2.82
CA ASP A 131 -22.56 -4.33 -2.84
C ASP A 131 -23.88 -5.04 -3.26
N PRO A 132 -25.08 -4.41 -3.43
CA PRO A 132 -26.20 -5.10 -4.08
C PRO A 132 -26.02 -5.27 -5.61
N SER A 133 -24.78 -5.31 -6.11
CA SER A 133 -24.42 -5.55 -7.51
C SER A 133 -25.14 -6.77 -8.09
N ASP A 134 -25.26 -7.86 -7.32
CA ASP A 134 -25.98 -9.07 -7.70
C ASP A 134 -27.49 -8.82 -7.84
N ILE A 135 -28.10 -8.04 -6.94
CA ILE A 135 -29.52 -7.65 -7.00
C ILE A 135 -29.79 -6.80 -8.25
N VAL A 136 -28.87 -5.89 -8.58
CA VAL A 136 -28.97 -5.04 -9.79
C VAL A 136 -28.88 -5.88 -11.07
N GLN A 137 -28.05 -6.92 -11.10
CA GLN A 137 -27.96 -7.85 -12.23
C GLN A 137 -29.18 -8.78 -12.34
N LEU A 138 -29.76 -9.20 -11.21
CA LEU A 138 -30.92 -10.11 -11.17
C LEU A 138 -32.27 -9.41 -11.43
N VAL A 139 -32.45 -8.17 -10.97
CA VAL A 139 -33.76 -7.48 -10.93
C VAL A 139 -33.79 -6.19 -11.78
N GLY A 140 -32.63 -5.72 -12.25
CA GLY A 140 -32.48 -4.57 -13.13
C GLY A 140 -32.56 -3.21 -12.43
N LYS A 141 -31.75 -2.23 -12.90
CA LYS A 141 -31.65 -0.87 -12.32
C LYS A 141 -32.98 -0.11 -12.21
N ALA A 142 -33.97 -0.43 -13.05
CA ALA A 142 -35.28 0.24 -13.05
C ALA A 142 -36.09 -0.04 -11.77
N SER A 143 -35.88 -1.19 -11.13
CA SER A 143 -36.65 -1.71 -10.01
C SER A 143 -36.22 -1.17 -8.63
N LEU A 144 -35.19 -0.32 -8.59
CA LEU A 144 -34.58 0.21 -7.37
C LEU A 144 -35.31 1.43 -6.80
N VAL A 145 -35.14 1.69 -5.50
CA VAL A 145 -35.54 2.96 -4.87
C VAL A 145 -34.60 4.08 -5.33
N GLU A 146 -35.10 5.31 -5.42
CA GLU A 146 -34.33 6.45 -5.94
C GLU A 146 -33.07 6.76 -5.12
N THR A 147 -33.12 6.54 -3.81
CA THR A 147 -31.96 6.62 -2.90
C THR A 147 -30.81 5.70 -3.33
N ASP A 148 -31.16 4.54 -3.85
CA ASP A 148 -30.21 3.48 -4.15
C ASP A 148 -29.60 3.74 -5.53
N LYS A 149 -30.40 4.24 -6.49
CA LYS A 149 -29.90 4.76 -7.78
C LYS A 149 -28.89 5.89 -7.58
N ILE A 150 -29.20 6.84 -6.70
CA ILE A 150 -28.29 7.94 -6.33
C ILE A 150 -27.02 7.37 -5.70
N THR A 151 -27.12 6.39 -4.79
CA THR A 151 -25.96 5.75 -4.16
C THR A 151 -25.08 5.02 -5.17
N LEU A 152 -25.67 4.30 -6.13
CA LEU A 152 -24.93 3.64 -7.22
C LEU A 152 -24.19 4.63 -8.11
N GLU A 153 -24.84 5.73 -8.54
CA GLU A 153 -24.20 6.68 -9.46
C GLU A 153 -23.14 7.53 -8.75
N VAL A 154 -23.33 7.88 -7.47
CA VAL A 154 -22.28 8.54 -6.65
C VAL A 154 -21.11 7.58 -6.40
N SER A 155 -21.36 6.29 -6.11
CA SER A 155 -20.29 5.28 -5.98
C SER A 155 -19.54 5.09 -7.29
N ARG A 156 -20.24 5.18 -8.43
CA ARG A 156 -19.62 5.19 -9.75
C ARG A 156 -18.72 6.41 -9.94
N MET A 157 -19.16 7.63 -9.67
CA MET A 157 -18.32 8.83 -9.75
C MET A 157 -17.07 8.71 -8.86
N ILE A 158 -17.21 8.16 -7.65
CA ILE A 158 -16.06 7.88 -6.77
C ILE A 158 -15.06 6.91 -7.44
N LYS A 159 -15.52 5.88 -8.14
CA LYS A 159 -14.65 4.92 -8.84
C LYS A 159 -14.05 5.45 -10.13
N ASP A 160 -14.83 6.17 -10.93
CA ASP A 160 -14.46 6.64 -12.27
C ASP A 160 -13.64 7.95 -12.23
N ASP A 161 -13.96 8.87 -11.32
CA ASP A 161 -13.34 10.22 -11.26
C ASP A 161 -12.35 10.42 -10.09
N PHE A 162 -12.43 9.63 -9.00
CA PHE A 162 -11.63 9.86 -7.77
C PHE A 162 -10.65 8.72 -7.42
N LEU A 163 -11.03 7.46 -7.59
CA LEU A 163 -10.16 6.30 -7.31
C LEU A 163 -9.28 5.90 -8.50
N GLN A 164 -9.71 6.17 -9.73
CA GLN A 164 -8.88 6.03 -10.92
C GLN A 164 -7.95 7.23 -11.05
N GLN A 165 -6.64 6.97 -11.21
CA GLN A 165 -5.65 8.00 -11.50
C GLN A 165 -4.72 7.58 -12.63
N ASN A 166 -4.71 8.36 -13.71
CA ASN A 166 -3.83 8.17 -14.85
C ASN A 166 -2.43 8.70 -14.55
N GLY A 167 -1.59 7.83 -13.98
CA GLY A 167 -0.18 8.09 -13.70
C GLY A 167 0.72 8.42 -14.92
N TYR A 168 0.19 8.62 -16.14
CA TYR A 168 0.89 9.21 -17.29
C TYR A 168 0.50 10.68 -17.55
N SER A 169 -0.64 11.13 -17.04
CA SER A 169 -1.20 12.47 -17.29
C SER A 169 -0.28 13.58 -16.80
N SER A 170 -0.29 14.72 -17.49
CA SER A 170 0.43 15.92 -17.03
C SER A 170 -0.12 16.45 -15.70
N TYR A 171 -1.42 16.30 -15.45
CA TYR A 171 -2.11 16.75 -14.24
C TYR A 171 -2.28 15.61 -13.20
N ASP A 172 -2.63 14.40 -13.64
CA ASP A 172 -3.05 13.29 -12.76
C ASP A 172 -1.90 12.31 -12.40
N LYS A 173 -0.66 12.62 -12.78
CA LYS A 173 0.54 11.86 -12.35
C LYS A 173 0.84 11.96 -10.84
N TYR A 174 0.29 12.97 -10.17
CA TYR A 174 0.48 13.24 -8.75
C TYR A 174 -0.62 14.19 -8.28
N CYS A 175 -1.58 13.67 -7.52
CA CYS A 175 -2.50 14.50 -6.76
C CYS A 175 -1.82 14.94 -5.44
N PRO A 176 -1.80 16.25 -5.11
CA PRO A 176 -1.48 16.71 -3.75
C PRO A 176 -2.58 16.28 -2.77
N PHE A 177 -2.34 16.51 -1.47
CA PHE A 177 -3.33 16.34 -0.41
C PHE A 177 -3.86 17.72 -0.01
#